data_AF-A0A7C5LKN4-F1
#
_entry.id   AF-A0A7C5LKN4-F1
#
_cell.length_a   1.000
_cell.length_b   1.000
_cell.length_c   1.000
_cell.angle_alpha   90.00
_cell.angle_beta   90.00
_cell.angle_gamma   90.00
#
_symmetry.space_group_name_H-M   'P 1'
#
loop_
_entity.id
_entity.type
_entity.pdbx_description
1 polymer ?
#
loop_
_entity_poly.entity_id
_entity_poly.type
_entity_poly.pdbx_seq_one_letter_code
_entity_poly.pdbx_strand_id
1 'polypeptide(L)'
;MKFTANKNNILNELGLLQGIVEKRTTMPILSNVLMKATKGQVELMGTDLEVGLRTTFEAEVKQEGMVAVNGRKVFDFIKLLPEEQKIEFIKKDEHLLVKSGESEIKILTAPENDFPAIQESNFEKGISWSISDFREMIDCVLYA
;
A
#
# COMPACT_ATOMS: atom_id res chain seq x y z
N MET A 1 6.72 2.66 -14.50
CA MET A 1 7.02 2.35 -13.09
C MET A 1 7.74 1.01 -13.02
N LYS A 2 8.91 0.98 -12.36
CA LYS A 2 9.73 -0.20 -12.12
C LYS A 2 10.54 -0.05 -10.84
N PHE A 3 10.39 -0.97 -9.89
CA PHE A 3 11.15 -0.96 -8.64
C PHE A 3 11.41 -2.36 -8.09
N THR A 4 12.30 -2.45 -7.10
CA THR A 4 12.64 -3.70 -6.42
C THR A 4 12.73 -3.47 -4.91
N ALA A 5 12.16 -4.36 -4.10
CA ALA A 5 12.19 -4.25 -2.64
C ALA A 5 12.24 -5.63 -1.95
N ASN A 6 12.62 -5.63 -0.68
CA ASN A 6 12.65 -6.83 0.15
C ASN A 6 11.23 -7.22 0.57
N LYS A 7 10.98 -8.54 0.70
CA LYS A 7 9.68 -9.10 1.07
C LYS A 7 9.09 -8.47 2.34
N ASN A 8 9.87 -8.39 3.41
CA ASN A 8 9.40 -7.88 4.70
C ASN A 8 8.99 -6.41 4.66
N ASN A 9 9.73 -5.57 3.92
CA ASN A 9 9.38 -4.17 3.73
C ASN A 9 8.01 -4.02 3.08
N ILE A 10 7.70 -4.84 2.08
CA ILE A 10 6.43 -4.76 1.36
C ILE A 10 5.29 -5.34 2.22
N LEU A 11 5.50 -6.49 2.87
CA LEU A 11 4.45 -7.16 3.64
C LEU A 11 4.01 -6.35 4.86
N ASN A 12 4.95 -5.69 5.55
CA ASN A 12 4.61 -4.87 6.71
C ASN A 12 3.66 -3.74 6.30
N GLU A 13 4.03 -2.95 5.29
CA GLU A 13 3.24 -1.78 4.88
C GLU A 13 1.94 -2.16 4.14
N LEU A 14 1.99 -3.17 3.27
CA LEU A 14 0.82 -3.63 2.54
C LEU A 14 -0.17 -4.38 3.46
N GLY A 15 0.34 -4.98 4.55
CA GLY A 15 -0.46 -5.61 5.60
C GLY A 15 -1.31 -4.62 6.37
N LEU A 16 -0.76 -3.46 6.73
CA LEU A 16 -1.52 -2.37 7.38
C LEU A 16 -2.71 -1.93 6.52
N LEU A 17 -2.52 -1.86 5.20
CA LEU A 17 -3.56 -1.48 4.25
C LEU A 17 -4.66 -2.52 4.07
N GLN A 18 -4.43 -3.79 4.40
CA GLN A 18 -5.47 -4.84 4.28
C GLN A 18 -6.69 -4.57 5.17
N GLY A 19 -6.52 -3.85 6.28
CA GLY A 19 -7.60 -3.48 7.19
C GLY A 19 -8.43 -2.28 6.71
N ILE A 20 -7.91 -1.51 5.76
CA ILE A 20 -8.54 -0.29 5.22
C ILE A 20 -9.27 -0.60 3.90
N VAL A 21 -8.66 -1.41 3.03
CA VAL A 21 -9.27 -1.73 1.72
C VAL A 21 -10.42 -2.74 1.87
N GLU A 22 -11.60 -2.34 1.42
CA GLU A 22 -12.82 -3.12 1.65
C GLU A 22 -13.02 -4.20 0.58
N LYS A 23 -13.38 -5.43 1.02
CA LYS A 23 -13.50 -6.60 0.13
C LYS A 23 -14.82 -6.63 -0.65
N ARG A 24 -15.88 -6.01 -0.12
CA ARG A 24 -17.24 -6.03 -0.69
C ARG A 24 -17.77 -4.60 -0.80
N THR A 25 -17.13 -3.84 -1.67
CA THR A 25 -17.55 -2.48 -2.01
C THR A 25 -18.26 -2.47 -3.36
N THR A 26 -19.23 -1.57 -3.52
CA THR A 26 -19.86 -1.26 -4.81
C THR A 26 -18.92 -0.50 -5.74
N MET A 27 -17.79 0.01 -5.21
CA MET A 27 -16.77 0.76 -5.94
C MET A 27 -15.46 -0.06 -6.01
N PRO A 28 -15.23 -0.85 -7.07
CA PRO A 28 -14.08 -1.76 -7.15
C PRO A 28 -12.70 -1.10 -6.92
N ILE A 29 -12.56 0.18 -7.26
CA ILE A 29 -11.34 0.96 -7.05
C ILE A 29 -10.93 1.05 -5.57
N LEU A 30 -11.88 1.01 -4.63
CA LEU A 30 -11.59 1.05 -3.18
C LEU A 30 -11.02 -0.28 -2.64
N SER A 31 -11.06 -1.35 -3.45
CA SER A 31 -10.32 -2.59 -3.16
C SER A 31 -8.86 -2.55 -3.60
N ASN A 32 -8.45 -1.46 -4.26
CA ASN A 32 -7.09 -1.26 -4.73
C ASN A 32 -6.27 -0.46 -3.72
N VAL A 33 -4.96 -0.64 -3.82
CA VAL A 33 -3.95 0.22 -3.22
C VAL A 33 -3.30 1.00 -4.36
N LEU A 34 -3.17 2.31 -4.17
CA LEU A 34 -2.35 3.15 -5.03
C LEU A 34 -0.88 3.00 -4.58
N MET A 35 -0.03 2.59 -5.51
CA MET A 35 1.42 2.51 -5.32
C MET A 35 2.07 3.64 -6.11
N LYS A 36 2.87 4.46 -5.44
CA LYS A 36 3.62 5.57 -6.06
C LYS A 36 5.10 5.37 -5.80
N ALA A 37 5.85 5.06 -6.84
CA ALA A 37 7.29 4.88 -6.76
C ALA A 37 8.00 6.20 -7.11
N THR A 38 8.79 6.70 -6.17
CA THR A 38 9.65 7.88 -6.30
C THR A 38 11.08 7.51 -5.86
N LYS A 39 12.08 8.30 -6.23
CA LYS A 39 13.49 7.99 -5.92
C LYS A 39 13.73 7.50 -4.48
N GLY A 40 14.03 6.20 -4.33
CA GLY A 40 14.40 5.55 -3.07
C GLY A 40 13.25 4.98 -2.24
N GLN A 41 12.00 5.23 -2.61
CA GLN A 41 10.83 4.87 -1.80
C GLN A 41 9.60 4.53 -2.64
N VAL A 42 8.74 3.69 -2.10
CA VAL A 42 7.38 3.50 -2.60
C VAL A 42 6.40 3.92 -1.52
N GLU A 43 5.50 4.83 -1.87
CA GLU A 43 4.35 5.20 -1.07
C GLU A 43 3.18 4.28 -1.45
N LEU A 44 2.50 3.75 -0.43
CA LEU A 44 1.28 2.98 -0.56
C LEU A 44 0.12 3.77 0.04
N MET A 45 -1.02 3.73 -0.63
CA MET A 45 -2.20 4.47 -0.21
C MET A 45 -3.46 3.63 -0.42
N GLY A 46 -4.32 3.59 0.60
CA GLY A 46 -5.60 2.87 0.58
C GLY A 46 -6.66 3.65 1.36
N THR A 47 -7.92 3.55 0.93
CA THR A 47 -9.04 4.23 1.56
C THR A 47 -10.39 3.57 1.24
N ASP A 48 -11.34 3.71 2.15
CA ASP A 48 -12.76 3.38 1.98
C ASP A 48 -13.67 4.63 1.85
N LEU A 49 -13.06 5.81 1.63
CA LEU A 49 -13.65 7.16 1.63
C LEU A 49 -13.92 7.77 3.01
N GLU A 50 -13.96 6.98 4.08
CA GLU A 50 -14.09 7.50 5.45
C GLU A 50 -12.73 7.55 6.15
N VAL A 51 -11.93 6.51 5.96
CA VAL A 51 -10.59 6.36 6.50
C VAL A 51 -9.60 6.20 5.35
N GLY A 52 -8.48 6.92 5.45
CA GLY A 52 -7.36 6.80 4.52
C GLY A 52 -6.10 6.43 5.29
N LEU A 53 -5.32 5.52 4.73
CA LEU A 53 -3.99 5.18 5.24
C LEU A 53 -2.96 5.39 4.14
N ARG A 54 -1.86 6.04 4.53
CA ARG A 54 -0.67 6.24 3.71
C ARG A 54 0.53 5.67 4.47
N THR A 55 1.29 4.83 3.79
CA THR A 55 2.49 4.21 4.33
C THR A 55 3.59 4.22 3.29
N THR A 56 4.82 3.92 3.70
CA THR A 56 5.97 3.98 2.81
C THR A 56 7.00 2.92 3.15
N PHE A 57 7.69 2.40 2.14
CA PHE A 57 8.85 1.53 2.34
C PHE A 57 9.99 1.85 1.38
N GLU A 58 11.22 1.55 1.80
CA GLU A 58 12.41 1.73 0.98
C GLU A 58 12.44 0.74 -0.19
N ALA A 59 12.79 1.24 -1.38
CA ALA A 59 12.87 0.44 -2.60
C ALA A 59 13.91 0.99 -3.57
N GLU A 60 14.51 0.08 -4.35
CA GLU A 60 15.36 0.42 -5.50
C GLU A 60 14.47 0.77 -6.70
N VAL A 61 14.18 2.06 -6.87
CA VAL A 61 13.33 2.56 -7.97
C VAL A 61 14.17 2.81 -9.22
N LYS A 62 13.91 2.03 -10.28
CA LYS A 62 14.56 2.18 -11.60
C LYS A 62 13.77 3.08 -12.55
N GLN A 63 12.45 3.11 -12.38
CA GLN A 63 11.57 3.97 -13.15
C GLN A 63 10.42 4.42 -12.24
N GLU A 64 10.28 5.72 -12.05
CA GLU A 64 9.19 6.30 -11.28
C GLU A 64 7.82 6.06 -11.93
N GLY A 65 6.77 6.35 -11.19
CA GLY A 65 5.39 6.32 -11.66
C GLY A 65 4.44 5.76 -10.61
N MET A 66 3.17 5.67 -10.99
CA MET A 66 2.13 5.19 -10.10
C MET A 66 1.26 4.10 -10.76
N VAL A 67 0.56 3.34 -9.92
CA VAL A 67 -0.38 2.31 -10.34
C VAL A 67 -1.40 2.05 -9.24
N ALA A 68 -2.67 1.88 -9.60
CA ALA A 68 -3.70 1.34 -8.71
C ALA A 68 -3.88 -0.16 -8.98
N VAL A 69 -3.79 -0.98 -7.95
CA VAL A 69 -3.76 -2.45 -8.06
C VAL A 69 -4.44 -3.07 -6.85
N ASN A 70 -5.09 -4.21 -7.04
CA ASN A 70 -5.69 -4.95 -5.93
C ASN A 70 -4.61 -5.35 -4.89
N GLY A 71 -4.60 -4.64 -3.76
CA GLY A 71 -3.55 -4.78 -2.74
C GLY A 71 -3.52 -6.17 -2.11
N ARG A 72 -4.68 -6.82 -1.99
CA ARG A 72 -4.78 -8.18 -1.45
C ARG A 72 -4.13 -9.22 -2.36
N LYS A 73 -4.38 -9.17 -3.67
CA LYS A 73 -3.73 -10.08 -4.63
C LYS A 73 -2.21 -9.97 -4.57
N VAL A 74 -1.69 -8.75 -4.44
CA VAL A 74 -0.25 -8.51 -4.26
C VAL A 74 0.22 -9.10 -2.93
N PHE A 75 -0.46 -8.80 -1.83
CA PHE A 75 -0.12 -9.27 -0.50
C PHE A 75 -0.08 -10.80 -0.41
N ASP A 76 -1.13 -11.45 -0.89
CA ASP A 76 -1.27 -12.91 -0.87
C ASP A 76 -0.17 -13.58 -1.71
N PHE A 77 0.16 -13.04 -2.88
CA PHE A 77 1.26 -13.54 -3.71
C PHE A 77 2.61 -13.40 -3.00
N ILE A 78 2.91 -12.21 -2.46
CA ILE A 78 4.19 -11.94 -1.81
C ILE A 78 4.39 -12.83 -0.58
N LYS A 79 3.33 -13.09 0.18
CA LYS A 79 3.37 -13.95 1.36
C LYS A 79 3.89 -15.35 1.06
N LEU A 80 3.63 -15.87 -0.14
CA LEU A 80 4.05 -17.19 -0.60
C LEU A 80 5.50 -17.25 -1.10
N LEU A 81 6.15 -16.10 -1.33
CA LEU A 81 7.52 -16.05 -1.85
C LEU A 81 8.55 -16.37 -0.76
N PRO A 82 9.74 -16.89 -1.12
CA PRO A 82 10.86 -17.04 -0.19
C PRO A 82 11.35 -15.69 0.37
N GLU A 83 11.84 -15.68 1.61
CA GLU A 83 12.31 -14.45 2.29
C GLU A 83 13.55 -13.82 1.64
N GLU A 84 14.46 -14.63 1.11
CA GLU A 84 15.78 -14.17 0.68
C GLU A 84 15.80 -13.49 -0.69
N GLN A 85 14.68 -13.45 -1.40
CA GLN A 85 14.62 -12.90 -2.74
C GLN A 85 14.04 -11.49 -2.78
N LYS A 86 14.72 -10.62 -3.52
CA LYS A 86 14.20 -9.32 -3.91
C LYS A 86 13.01 -9.48 -4.86
N ILE A 87 11.96 -8.70 -4.62
CA ILE A 87 10.72 -8.72 -5.40
C ILE A 87 10.73 -7.53 -6.36
N GLU A 88 10.61 -7.80 -7.66
CA GLU A 88 10.56 -6.81 -8.72
C GLU A 88 9.11 -6.51 -9.13
N PHE A 89 8.79 -5.23 -9.25
CA PHE A 89 7.50 -4.73 -9.72
C PHE A 89 7.71 -3.97 -11.02
N ILE A 90 6.92 -4.29 -12.04
CA ILE A 90 7.00 -3.66 -13.36
C ILE A 90 5.58 -3.35 -13.86
N LYS A 91 5.26 -2.06 -14.03
CA LYS A 91 4.04 -1.65 -14.75
C LYS A 91 4.28 -1.81 -16.25
N LYS A 92 3.44 -2.60 -16.92
CA LYS A 92 3.41 -2.81 -18.37
C LYS A 92 1.97 -2.63 -18.85
N ASP A 93 1.71 -1.55 -19.57
CA ASP A 93 0.37 -1.19 -20.07
C ASP A 93 -0.66 -1.25 -18.91
N GLU A 94 -1.70 -2.07 -19.08
CA GLU A 94 -2.79 -2.30 -18.13
C GLU A 94 -2.45 -3.35 -17.04
N HIS A 95 -1.19 -3.77 -16.90
CA HIS A 95 -0.80 -4.83 -15.97
C HIS A 95 0.37 -4.42 -15.08
N LEU A 96 0.32 -4.87 -13.83
CA LEU A 96 1.44 -4.91 -12.92
C LEU A 96 1.98 -6.34 -12.88
N LEU A 97 3.23 -6.51 -13.32
CA LEU A 97 3.98 -7.74 -13.16
C LEU A 97 4.73 -7.68 -11.81
N VAL A 98 4.50 -8.68 -10.96
CA VAL A 98 5.24 -8.86 -9.70
C VAL A 98 6.02 -10.16 -9.81
N LYS A 99 7.34 -10.09 -9.64
CA LYS A 99 8.27 -11.21 -9.91
C LYS A 99 9.27 -11.40 -8.77
N SER A 100 9.58 -12.65 -8.47
CA SER A 100 10.70 -13.06 -7.61
C SER A 100 11.26 -14.38 -8.11
N GLY A 101 12.51 -14.38 -8.57
CA GLY A 101 13.12 -15.57 -9.18
C GLY A 101 12.30 -16.09 -10.37
N GLU A 102 11.85 -17.34 -10.28
CA GLU A 102 11.00 -18.00 -11.28
C GLU A 102 9.49 -17.79 -11.06
N SER A 103 9.09 -17.22 -9.91
CA SER A 103 7.69 -16.95 -9.59
C SER A 103 7.26 -15.58 -10.14
N GLU A 104 6.16 -15.55 -10.88
CA GLU A 104 5.56 -14.30 -11.35
C GLU A 104 4.03 -14.33 -11.28
N ILE A 105 3.43 -13.16 -11.02
CA ILE A 105 1.99 -12.91 -11.18
C ILE A 105 1.79 -11.65 -12.00
N LYS A 106 0.74 -11.67 -12.84
CA LYS A 106 0.27 -10.50 -13.59
C LYS A 106 -1.08 -10.08 -13.01
N ILE A 107 -1.19 -8.81 -12.63
CA ILE A 107 -2.38 -8.24 -12.02
C ILE A 107 -2.86 -7.09 -12.88
N LEU A 108 -4.13 -7.10 -13.27
CA LEU A 108 -4.75 -5.99 -14.00
C LEU A 108 -4.72 -4.73 -13.11
N THR A 109 -4.29 -3.61 -13.69
CA THR A 109 -4.27 -2.31 -13.02
C THR A 109 -5.57 -1.59 -13.23
N ALA A 110 -5.93 -0.71 -12.29
CA ALA A 110 -6.98 0.27 -12.52
C ALA A 110 -6.37 1.61 -12.96
N PRO A 111 -7.14 2.44 -13.69
CA PRO A 111 -6.73 3.81 -13.99
C PRO A 111 -6.40 4.56 -12.69
N GLU A 112 -5.21 5.14 -12.63
CA GLU A 112 -4.75 5.89 -11.46
C GLU A 112 -5.63 7.11 -11.16
N ASN A 113 -6.25 7.71 -12.20
CA ASN A 113 -7.17 8.84 -12.07
C ASN A 113 -8.52 8.48 -11.43
N ASP A 114 -8.88 7.19 -11.39
CA ASP A 114 -10.11 6.74 -10.74
C ASP A 114 -9.92 6.59 -9.22
N PHE A 115 -8.66 6.56 -8.76
CA PHE A 115 -8.37 6.45 -7.34
C PHE A 115 -8.74 7.75 -6.62
N PRO A 116 -9.51 7.69 -5.52
CA PRO A 116 -9.97 8.90 -4.84
C PRO A 116 -8.80 9.72 -4.31
N ALA A 117 -8.89 11.04 -4.43
CA ALA A 117 -7.93 11.94 -3.83
C ALA A 117 -8.03 11.86 -2.30
N ILE A 118 -6.93 11.49 -1.64
CA ILE A 118 -6.84 11.61 -0.19
C ILE A 118 -6.59 13.07 0.16
N GLN A 119 -7.50 13.65 0.95
CA GLN A 119 -7.35 15.03 1.41
C GLN A 119 -6.18 15.13 2.38
N GLU A 120 -5.24 16.03 2.08
CA GLU A 120 -4.20 16.40 3.02
C GLU A 120 -4.74 17.49 3.95
N SER A 121 -4.75 17.20 5.25
CA SER A 121 -5.14 18.18 6.26
C SER A 121 -3.91 18.97 6.69
N ASN A 122 -3.94 20.29 6.49
CA ASN A 122 -2.88 21.18 6.96
C ASN A 122 -3.28 21.78 8.31
N PHE A 123 -2.88 21.12 9.40
CA PHE A 123 -3.17 21.59 10.76
C PHE A 123 -2.15 22.65 11.20
N GLU A 124 -2.61 23.83 11.58
CA GLU A 124 -1.73 24.91 12.08
C GLU A 124 -1.14 24.63 13.48
N LYS A 125 -1.79 23.74 14.24
CA LYS A 125 -1.40 23.38 15.61
C LYS A 125 -1.44 21.86 15.77
N GLY A 126 -0.48 21.33 16.51
CA GLY A 126 -0.39 19.92 16.85
C GLY A 126 -0.10 19.72 18.33
N ILE A 127 -0.42 18.53 18.82
CA ILE A 127 -0.08 18.04 20.15
C ILE A 127 0.71 16.75 19.99
N SER A 128 1.65 16.50 20.90
CA SER A 128 2.52 15.33 20.86
C SER A 128 2.38 14.54 22.14
N TRP A 129 2.21 13.23 21.99
CA TRP A 129 2.05 12.27 23.07
C TRP A 129 2.88 11.03 22.75
N SER A 130 3.18 10.21 23.77
CA SER A 130 3.76 8.90 23.51
C SER A 130 2.70 7.97 22.93
N ILE A 131 3.12 7.05 22.06
CA ILE A 131 2.20 6.07 21.45
C ILE A 131 1.60 5.12 22.50
N SER A 132 2.34 4.86 23.59
CA SER A 132 1.86 4.04 24.71
C SER A 132 0.72 4.72 25.43
N ASP A 133 0.89 6.00 25.79
CA ASP A 133 -0.14 6.74 26.51
C ASP A 133 -1.38 6.90 25.64
N PHE A 134 -1.21 7.18 24.34
CA PHE A 134 -2.34 7.32 23.42
C PHE A 134 -3.13 6.01 23.27
N ARG A 135 -2.44 4.87 23.21
CA ARG A 135 -3.11 3.56 23.19
C ARG A 135 -3.89 3.32 24.49
N GLU A 136 -3.29 3.58 25.64
CA GLU A 136 -3.95 3.42 26.94
C GLU A 136 -5.19 4.34 27.07
N MET A 137 -5.09 5.59 26.60
CA MET A 137 -6.20 6.52 26.56
C MET A 137 -7.37 6.00 25.70
N ILE A 138 -7.09 5.42 24.53
CA ILE A 138 -8.12 4.78 23.69
C ILE A 138 -8.75 3.60 24.41
N ASP A 139 -7.93 2.69 24.96
CA ASP A 139 -8.39 1.46 25.60
C ASP A 139 -9.31 1.75 26.81
N CYS A 140 -9.09 2.86 27.52
CA CYS A 140 -9.93 3.30 28.62
C CYS A 140 -11.36 3.70 28.21
N VAL A 141 -11.61 4.05 26.94
CA VAL A 141 -12.91 4.60 26.49
C VAL A 141 -13.55 3.85 25.32
N LEU A 142 -12.83 2.93 24.67
CA LEU A 142 -13.29 2.25 23.45
C LEU A 142 -14.61 1.48 23.61
N TYR A 143 -14.95 1.06 24.84
CA TYR A 143 -16.15 0.27 25.16
C TYR A 143 -17.13 0.98 26.11
N ALA A 144 -16.97 2.30 26.30
CA ALA A 144 -17.82 3.10 27.18
C ALA A 144 -19.07 3.66 26.46
#